data_AF-A0A915V067-F1
#
_entry.id   AF-A0A915V067-F1
#
_cell.length_a   1.000
_cell.length_b   1.000
_cell.length_c   1.000
_cell.angle_alpha   90.00
_cell.angle_beta   90.00
_cell.angle_gamma   90.00
#
_symmetry.space_group_name_H-M   'P 1'
#
loop_
_entity.id
_entity.type
_entity.pdbx_description
1 polymer ?
#
loop_
_entity_poly.entity_id
_entity_poly.type
_entity_poly.pdbx_seq_one_letter_code
_entity_poly.pdbx_strand_id
1 'polypeptide(L)'
;MYRYAHSALPRTQEIIETKVLPAREDGWYVTPAKFETASAARAGLQINPSWNDAAVRLQFDTLQVAGKLEVPRSLGGKGAAPEPITVSYPEYGPGGYPQYIIRNTDVYVDTVSLLGP
;
A
#
# COMPACT_ATOMS: atom_id res chain seq x y z
N MET A 1 2.86 9.00 -5.31
CA MET A 1 2.85 7.59 -4.85
C MET A 1 1.55 7.32 -4.08
N TYR A 2 1.08 6.07 -4.02
CA TYR A 2 -0.18 5.69 -3.36
C TYR A 2 -0.02 4.61 -2.30
N ARG A 3 -0.81 4.69 -1.22
CA ARG A 3 -1.01 3.64 -0.21
C ARG A 3 -2.51 3.31 -0.14
N TYR A 4 -2.84 2.02 -0.12
CA TYR A 4 -4.20 1.53 0.04
C TYR A 4 -4.39 0.90 1.42
N ALA A 5 -5.23 1.49 2.25
CA ALA A 5 -5.42 1.12 3.65
C ALA A 5 -6.85 0.64 3.93
N HIS A 6 -6.98 -0.11 5.02
CA HIS A 6 -8.25 -0.65 5.46
C HIS A 6 -9.05 0.45 6.17
N SER A 7 -10.28 0.70 5.73
CA SER A 7 -11.10 1.80 6.27
C SER A 7 -11.40 1.73 7.78
N ALA A 8 -11.51 0.52 8.34
CA ALA A 8 -11.95 0.31 9.71
C ALA A 8 -10.82 0.22 10.75
N LEU A 9 -9.55 0.23 10.32
CA LEU A 9 -8.44 0.12 11.27
C LEU A 9 -8.22 1.44 12.03
N PRO A 10 -8.01 1.43 13.36
CA PRO A 10 -7.75 2.65 14.14
C PRO A 10 -6.58 3.47 13.58
N ARG A 11 -5.51 2.81 13.14
CA ARG A 11 -4.35 3.47 12.52
C ARG A 11 -4.71 4.22 11.23
N THR A 12 -5.66 3.70 10.46
CA THR A 12 -6.12 4.40 9.26
C THR A 12 -6.82 5.70 9.64
N GLN A 13 -7.62 5.71 10.71
CA GLN A 13 -8.26 6.94 11.21
C GLN A 13 -7.23 7.97 11.68
N GLU A 14 -6.23 7.53 12.44
CA GLU A 14 -5.11 8.39 12.85
C GLU A 14 -4.37 9.00 11.65
N ILE A 15 -4.10 8.22 10.59
CA ILE A 15 -3.48 8.75 9.35
C ILE A 15 -4.40 9.75 8.64
N ILE A 16 -5.72 9.51 8.65
CA ILE A 16 -6.70 10.42 8.03
C ILE A 16 -6.71 11.77 8.74
N GLU A 17 -6.65 11.76 10.08
CA GLU A 17 -6.64 12.93 10.95
C GLU A 17 -5.32 13.70 10.89
N THR A 18 -4.20 13.00 11.04
CA THR A 18 -2.86 13.60 11.11
C THR A 18 -2.27 13.93 9.74
N LYS A 19 -2.75 13.26 8.69
CA LYS A 19 -2.13 13.25 7.35
C LYS A 19 -0.67 12.79 7.37
N VAL A 20 -0.31 11.93 8.33
CA VAL A 20 1.03 11.35 8.41
C VAL A 20 0.92 9.83 8.32
N LEU A 21 1.66 9.23 7.40
CA LEU A 21 2.05 7.82 7.45
C LEU A 21 3.28 7.73 8.34
N PRO A 22 3.16 7.31 9.61
CA PRO A 22 4.27 7.36 10.55
C PRO A 22 5.34 6.33 10.20
N ALA A 23 6.59 6.65 10.51
CA ALA A 23 7.74 5.78 10.41
C ALA A 23 7.50 4.49 11.20
N ARG A 24 7.89 3.36 10.60
CA ARG A 24 7.77 2.04 11.22
C ARG A 24 8.76 1.05 10.63
N GLU A 25 9.16 0.11 11.47
CA GLU A 25 10.10 -0.94 11.10
C GLU A 25 9.48 -1.94 10.12
N ASP A 26 8.22 -2.35 10.32
CA ASP A 26 7.48 -3.25 9.42
C ASP A 26 7.06 -2.58 8.09
N GLY A 27 7.16 -1.26 8.03
CA GLY A 27 7.04 -0.46 6.82
C GLY A 27 5.62 -0.28 6.28
N TRP A 28 5.51 0.49 5.21
CA TRP A 28 4.27 0.70 4.47
C TRP A 28 4.40 0.24 3.03
N TYR A 29 3.47 -0.62 2.60
CA TYR A 29 3.36 -1.02 1.21
C TYR A 29 2.74 0.09 0.36
N VAL A 30 3.47 0.54 -0.66
CA VAL A 30 3.09 1.64 -1.55
C VAL A 30 3.24 1.23 -3.01
N THR A 31 2.54 1.92 -3.89
CA THR A 31 2.55 1.65 -5.33
C THR A 31 2.49 2.94 -6.14
N PRO A 32 3.15 3.03 -7.31
CA PRO A 32 2.93 4.12 -8.25
C PRO A 32 1.57 4.00 -8.97
N ALA A 33 0.93 2.83 -8.91
CA ALA A 33 -0.33 2.58 -9.60
C ALA A 33 -1.51 3.23 -8.87
N LYS A 34 -2.31 3.99 -9.63
CA LYS A 34 -3.55 4.58 -9.16
C LYS A 34 -4.73 3.72 -9.58
N PHE A 35 -5.42 3.16 -8.61
CA PHE A 35 -6.71 2.50 -8.74
C PHE A 35 -7.85 3.44 -8.30
N GLU A 36 -8.96 3.40 -9.03
CA GLU A 36 -10.15 4.22 -8.75
C GLU A 36 -11.20 3.52 -7.87
N THR A 37 -11.10 2.19 -7.69
CA THR A 37 -11.98 1.43 -6.79
C THR A 37 -11.18 0.52 -5.86
N ALA A 38 -11.80 0.16 -4.73
CA ALA A 38 -11.21 -0.75 -3.75
C ALA A 38 -10.99 -2.15 -4.34
N SER A 39 -11.93 -2.68 -5.13
CA SER A 39 -11.77 -3.99 -5.78
C SER A 39 -10.66 -4.00 -6.81
N ALA A 40 -10.48 -2.93 -7.59
CA ALA A 40 -9.37 -2.84 -8.54
C ALA A 40 -8.01 -2.82 -7.81
N ALA A 41 -7.92 -2.07 -6.71
CA ALA A 41 -6.73 -2.05 -5.87
C ALA A 41 -6.42 -3.43 -5.27
N ARG A 42 -7.42 -4.12 -4.71
CA ARG A 42 -7.24 -5.47 -4.15
C ARG A 42 -6.80 -6.47 -5.22
N ALA A 43 -7.45 -6.45 -6.38
CA ALA A 43 -7.17 -7.36 -7.48
C ALA A 43 -5.75 -7.14 -8.07
N GLY A 44 -5.37 -5.88 -8.29
CA GLY A 44 -4.06 -5.53 -8.86
C GLY A 44 -2.91 -5.67 -7.87
N LEU A 45 -3.14 -5.38 -6.58
CA LEU A 45 -2.10 -5.49 -5.55
C LEU A 45 -2.14 -6.83 -4.80
N GLN A 46 -3.02 -7.74 -5.21
CA GLN A 46 -3.28 -9.06 -4.61
C GLN A 46 -3.46 -8.98 -3.08
N ILE A 47 -4.32 -8.07 -2.65
CA ILE A 47 -4.57 -7.82 -1.22
C ILE A 47 -5.67 -8.77 -0.75
N ASN A 48 -5.37 -9.54 0.29
CA ASN A 48 -6.38 -10.34 0.98
C ASN A 48 -7.47 -9.42 1.57
N PRO A 49 -8.74 -9.55 1.16
CA PRO A 49 -9.82 -8.68 1.60
C PRO A 49 -10.16 -8.83 3.08
N SER A 50 -9.76 -9.93 3.73
CA SER A 50 -9.92 -10.11 5.18
C SER A 50 -8.90 -9.32 6.01
N TRP A 51 -7.79 -8.89 5.41
CA TRP A 51 -6.76 -8.12 6.09
C TRP A 51 -6.85 -6.63 5.77
N ASN A 52 -7.29 -6.30 4.55
CA ASN A 52 -7.36 -4.92 4.08
C ASN A 52 -8.40 -4.77 2.95
N ASP A 53 -9.42 -3.95 3.20
CA ASP A 53 -10.47 -3.65 2.23
C ASP A 53 -10.01 -2.73 1.08
N ALA A 54 -8.83 -2.09 1.20
CA ALA A 54 -8.28 -1.11 0.27
C ALA A 54 -9.18 0.11 -0.01
N ALA A 55 -10.16 0.38 0.85
CA ALA A 55 -11.16 1.42 0.65
C ALA A 55 -10.64 2.84 0.93
N VAL A 56 -9.45 2.99 1.52
CA VAL A 56 -8.80 4.29 1.72
C VAL A 56 -7.57 4.39 0.84
N ARG A 57 -7.56 5.33 -0.11
CA ARG A 57 -6.39 5.67 -0.93
C ARG A 57 -5.73 6.93 -0.38
N LEU A 58 -4.48 6.78 0.04
CA LEU A 58 -3.61 7.87 0.46
C LEU A 58 -2.67 8.20 -0.70
N GLN A 59 -2.55 9.47 -1.04
CA GLN A 59 -1.63 9.97 -2.05
C GLN A 59 -0.61 10.90 -1.39
N PHE A 60 0.64 10.76 -1.79
CA PHE A 60 1.75 11.60 -1.32
C PHE A 60 2.79 11.81 -2.43
N ASP A 61 3.57 12.90 -2.33
CA ASP A 61 4.71 13.17 -3.20
C ASP A 61 5.79 12.08 -3.09
N THR A 62 6.09 11.44 -4.23
CA THR A 62 7.11 10.39 -4.33
C THR A 62 8.52 10.89 -3.93
N LEU A 63 8.81 12.19 -4.05
CA LEU A 63 10.12 12.74 -3.68
C LEU A 63 10.46 12.58 -2.19
N GLN A 64 9.46 12.47 -1.31
CA GLN A 64 9.66 12.22 0.14
C GLN A 64 10.39 10.89 0.42
N VAL A 65 10.28 9.94 -0.52
CA VAL A 65 10.78 8.56 -0.39
C VAL A 65 11.76 8.17 -1.49
N ALA A 66 12.25 9.15 -2.28
CA ALA A 66 13.28 8.90 -3.27
C ALA A 66 14.54 8.32 -2.61
N GLY A 67 15.04 7.18 -3.13
CA GLY A 67 16.17 6.45 -2.55
C GLY A 67 15.86 5.63 -1.30
N LYS A 68 14.60 5.63 -0.82
CA LYS A 68 14.16 4.90 0.39
C LYS A 68 13.18 3.76 0.09
N LEU A 69 12.88 3.51 -1.19
CA LEU A 69 11.98 2.44 -1.60
C LEU A 69 12.71 1.10 -1.59
N GLU A 70 12.13 0.13 -0.90
CA GLU A 70 12.59 -1.25 -0.87
C GLU A 70 11.66 -2.13 -1.71
N VAL A 71 12.24 -3.09 -2.43
CA VAL A 71 11.45 -4.15 -3.09
C VAL A 71 11.05 -5.18 -2.03
N PRO A 72 9.75 -5.47 -1.86
CA PRO A 72 9.31 -6.48 -0.90
C PRO A 72 9.83 -7.86 -1.31
N ARG A 73 9.96 -8.77 -0.35
CA ARG A 73 10.14 -10.19 -0.65
C ARG A 73 8.79 -10.84 -0.93
N SER A 74 8.79 -11.91 -1.71
CA SER A 74 7.61 -12.67 -2.07
C SER A 74 6.85 -13.20 -0.84
N LEU A 75 5.58 -13.58 -1.05
CA LEU A 75 4.71 -14.10 0.02
C LEU A 75 4.61 -13.15 1.23
N GLY A 76 4.51 -11.84 0.96
CA GLY A 76 4.37 -10.83 2.00
C GLY A 76 5.57 -10.76 2.95
N GLY A 77 6.80 -10.91 2.41
CA GLY A 77 8.03 -10.85 3.19
C GLY A 77 8.57 -12.20 3.67
N LYS A 78 7.82 -13.30 3.48
CA LYS A 78 8.21 -14.64 3.98
C LYS A 78 9.11 -15.42 3.04
N GLY A 79 9.07 -15.10 1.74
CA GLY A 79 9.90 -15.74 0.72
C GLY A 79 11.31 -15.14 0.64
N ALA A 80 12.22 -15.87 0.00
CA ALA A 80 13.58 -15.38 -0.23
C ALA A 80 13.71 -14.51 -1.50
N ALA A 81 12.81 -14.66 -2.47
CA ALA A 81 12.88 -13.93 -3.73
C ALA A 81 12.32 -12.50 -3.58
N PRO A 82 12.91 -11.49 -4.24
CA PRO A 82 12.27 -10.18 -4.38
C PRO A 82 11.01 -10.27 -5.25
N GLU A 83 10.00 -9.48 -4.93
CA GLU A 83 8.74 -9.37 -5.64
C GLU A 83 8.43 -7.89 -5.96
N PRO A 84 9.06 -7.33 -7.00
CA PRO A 84 8.80 -5.94 -7.39
C PRO A 84 7.41 -5.76 -8.02
N ILE A 85 6.82 -6.85 -8.55
CA ILE A 85 5.52 -6.91 -9.20
C ILE A 85 4.70 -7.99 -8.51
N THR A 86 3.45 -7.69 -8.17
CA THR A 86 2.56 -8.61 -7.44
C THR A 86 2.23 -9.86 -8.26
N VAL A 87 2.62 -11.03 -7.74
CA VAL A 87 2.33 -12.35 -8.33
C VAL A 87 2.06 -13.45 -7.28
N SER A 88 2.46 -13.24 -6.03
CA SER A 88 2.50 -14.25 -4.96
C SER A 88 1.13 -14.74 -4.48
N TYR A 89 0.07 -13.97 -4.69
CA TYR A 89 -1.27 -14.32 -4.21
C TYR A 89 -2.32 -14.25 -5.34
N PRO A 90 -2.22 -15.12 -6.36
CA PRO A 90 -3.13 -15.13 -7.51
C PRO A 90 -4.59 -15.35 -7.11
N GLU A 91 -4.86 -15.94 -5.96
CA GLU A 91 -6.21 -16.12 -5.40
C GLU A 91 -6.92 -14.80 -5.05
N TYR A 92 -6.18 -13.70 -4.87
CA TYR A 92 -6.74 -12.38 -4.58
C TYR A 92 -6.86 -11.48 -5.81
N GLY A 93 -6.39 -11.95 -6.98
CA GLY A 93 -6.54 -11.25 -8.25
C GLY A 93 -5.35 -11.42 -9.19
N PRO A 94 -5.46 -10.84 -10.41
CA PRO A 94 -4.48 -11.02 -11.48
C PRO A 94 -3.09 -10.46 -11.14
N GLY A 95 -2.97 -9.57 -10.15
CA GLY A 95 -1.69 -8.95 -9.82
C GLY A 95 -1.16 -8.09 -10.97
N GLY A 96 0.16 -8.08 -11.14
CA GLY A 96 0.82 -7.42 -12.27
C GLY A 96 1.17 -5.95 -12.03
N TYR A 97 1.11 -5.46 -10.78
CA TYR A 97 1.41 -4.07 -10.47
C TYR A 97 2.65 -3.92 -9.58
N PRO A 98 3.44 -2.84 -9.76
CA PRO A 98 4.58 -2.58 -8.90
C PRO A 98 4.18 -2.31 -7.46
N GLN A 99 4.94 -2.88 -6.52
CA GLN A 99 4.75 -2.61 -5.09
C GLN A 99 6.11 -2.45 -4.40
N TYR A 100 6.19 -1.50 -3.48
CA TYR A 100 7.38 -1.15 -2.73
C TYR A 100 7.06 -1.03 -1.25
N ILE A 101 8.08 -1.09 -0.39
CA ILE A 101 7.98 -0.80 1.03
C ILE A 101 8.78 0.46 1.34
N ILE A 102 8.21 1.33 2.17
CA ILE A 102 8.94 2.41 2.84
C ILE A 102 9.07 2.06 4.33
N ARG A 103 10.26 2.16 4.91
CA ARG A 103 10.52 1.90 6.33
C ARG A 103 11.13 3.12 7.01
N ASN A 104 10.91 3.23 8.31
CA ASN A 104 11.61 4.19 9.19
C ASN A 104 11.62 5.64 8.67
N THR A 105 10.56 6.05 7.97
CA THR A 105 10.42 7.37 7.37
C THR A 105 8.98 7.82 7.51
N ASP A 106 8.76 8.99 8.10
CA ASP A 106 7.47 9.66 8.06
C ASP A 106 7.17 10.15 6.65
N VAL A 107 5.93 9.99 6.22
CA VAL A 107 5.45 10.49 4.93
C VAL A 107 4.20 11.31 5.13
N TYR A 108 4.20 12.53 4.60
CA TYR A 108 3.08 13.45 4.67
C TYR A 108 2.12 13.20 3.50
N VAL A 109 0.85 12.99 3.82
CA VAL A 109 -0.22 12.64 2.89
C VAL A 109 -0.87 13.91 2.34
N ASP A 110 -0.78 14.10 1.02
CA ASP A 110 -1.37 15.24 0.32
C ASP A 110 -2.88 15.07 0.15
N THR A 111 -3.35 13.84 -0.07
CA THR A 111 -4.76 13.56 -0.34
C THR A 111 -5.19 12.23 0.23
N VAL A 112 -6.40 12.21 0.78
CA VAL A 112 -7.11 11.01 1.23
C VAL A 112 -8.38 10.88 0.40
N SER A 113 -8.60 9.72 -0.20
CA SER A 113 -9.82 9.40 -0.95
C SER A 113 -10.47 8.15 -0.38
N LEU A 114 -11.80 8.20 -0.16
CA LEU A 114 -12.61 7.01 0.07
C LEU A 114 -13.00 6.42 -1.28
N LEU A 115 -12.72 5.14 -1.46
CA LEU A 115 -13.01 4.41 -2.69
C LEU A 115 -14.29 3.61 -2.53
N GLY A 116 -15.11 3.60 -3.58
CA GLY A 116 -16.19 2.66 -3.71
C GLY A 116 -15.68 1.22 -3.84
N PRO A 117 -16.56 0.22 -3.64
CA PRO A 117 -16.23 -1.18 -3.86
C PRO A 117 -15.65 -1.42 -5.25
#